data_AF-A0A9E0JRA2-F1
#
_entry.id   AF-A0A9E0JRA2-F1
#
_cell.length_a   1.000
_cell.length_b   1.000
_cell.length_c   1.000
_cell.angle_alpha   90.00
_cell.angle_beta   90.00
_cell.angle_gamma   90.00
#
_symmetry.space_group_name_H-M   'P 1'
#
loop_
_entity.id
_entity.type
_entity.pdbx_description
1 polymer ?
#
loop_
_entity_poly.entity_id
_entity_poly.type
_entity_poly.pdbx_seq_one_letter_code
_entity_poly.pdbx_strand_id
1 'polypeptide(L)'
;MIDSIDALRDMAAFRTGQCDDLDKLADSVTSMQRECLTAAAAINTLIALYSMDGGELPASVATDAGWAGTLLASLAYEATNWLDQISVARTFPDLNP
;
A
#
# COMPACT_ATOMS: atom_id res chain seq x y z
N MET A 1 -4.78 9.89 8.63
CA MET A 1 -3.76 8.88 9.04
C MET A 1 -4.39 7.83 9.95
N ILE A 2 -5.62 7.42 9.65
CA ILE A 2 -6.37 6.33 10.30
C ILE A 2 -6.86 5.32 9.23
N ASP A 3 -6.78 5.68 7.95
CA ASP A 3 -7.45 4.99 6.83
C ASP A 3 -6.79 3.66 6.43
N SER A 4 -5.48 3.53 6.56
CA SER A 4 -4.74 2.33 6.13
C SER A 4 -4.92 1.14 7.09
N ILE A 5 -5.22 1.37 8.38
CA ILE A 5 -5.52 0.28 9.34
C ILE A 5 -6.92 -0.29 9.08
N ASP A 6 -7.87 0.57 8.74
CA ASP A 6 -9.23 0.15 8.40
C ASP A 6 -9.25 -0.64 7.09
N ALA A 7 -8.47 -0.22 6.08
CA ALA A 7 -8.27 -1.01 4.86
C ALA A 7 -7.77 -2.43 5.16
N LEU A 8 -6.76 -2.59 6.04
CA LEU A 8 -6.24 -3.90 6.42
C LEU A 8 -7.27 -4.77 7.15
N ARG A 9 -8.14 -4.16 7.97
CA ARG A 9 -9.25 -4.87 8.64
C ARG A 9 -10.30 -5.33 7.63
N ASP A 10 -10.68 -4.47 6.70
CA ASP A 10 -11.66 -4.79 5.67
C ASP A 10 -11.12 -5.88 4.73
N MET A 11 -9.82 -5.85 4.40
CA MET A 11 -9.15 -6.92 3.66
C MET A 11 -9.18 -8.26 4.42
N ALA A 12 -9.02 -8.24 5.74
CA ALA A 12 -9.14 -9.43 6.56
C ALA A 12 -10.59 -9.97 6.57
N ALA A 13 -11.58 -9.08 6.66
CA ALA A 13 -12.99 -9.45 6.56
C ALA A 13 -13.34 -10.03 5.18
N PHE A 14 -12.73 -9.54 4.11
CA PHE A 14 -12.88 -10.10 2.76
C PHE A 14 -12.34 -11.53 2.68
N ARG A 15 -11.18 -11.81 3.27
CA ARG A 15 -10.61 -13.17 3.31
C ARG A 15 -11.47 -14.18 4.07
N THR A 16 -12.28 -13.72 5.01
CA THR A 16 -13.15 -14.58 5.83
C THR A 16 -14.58 -14.65 5.31
N GLY A 17 -14.87 -14.07 4.14
CA GLY A 17 -16.22 -14.02 3.57
C GLY A 17 -17.19 -13.11 4.34
N GLN A 18 -16.66 -12.24 5.21
CA GLN A 18 -17.43 -11.35 6.08
C GLN A 18 -17.53 -9.92 5.54
N CYS A 19 -16.95 -9.63 4.37
CA CYS A 19 -17.06 -8.34 3.71
C CYS A 19 -18.39 -8.25 2.95
N ASP A 20 -19.22 -7.31 3.34
CA ASP A 20 -20.55 -7.04 2.78
C ASP A 20 -20.55 -5.91 1.74
N ASP A 21 -19.50 -5.09 1.70
CA ASP A 21 -19.35 -3.96 0.78
C ASP A 21 -18.01 -4.01 0.04
N LEU A 22 -18.01 -4.70 -1.11
CA LEU A 22 -16.84 -4.81 -1.98
C LEU A 22 -16.47 -3.48 -2.64
N ASP A 23 -17.42 -2.54 -2.79
CA ASP A 23 -17.18 -1.23 -3.37
C ASP A 23 -16.34 -0.38 -2.43
N LYS A 24 -16.79 -0.26 -1.19
CA LYS A 24 -16.05 0.41 -0.12
C LYS A 24 -14.69 -0.23 0.12
N LEU A 25 -14.58 -1.56 0.10
CA LEU A 25 -13.30 -2.24 0.27
C LEU A 25 -12.28 -1.83 -0.81
N ALA A 26 -12.68 -1.81 -2.09
CA ALA A 26 -11.72 -1.43 -3.14
C ALA A 26 -11.32 0.05 -3.06
N ASP A 27 -12.22 0.93 -2.65
CA ASP A 27 -11.89 2.34 -2.42
C ASP A 27 -10.86 2.48 -1.29
N SER A 28 -11.04 1.76 -0.18
CA SER A 28 -10.08 1.70 0.94
C SER A 28 -8.72 1.16 0.50
N VAL A 29 -8.69 0.04 -0.25
CA VAL A 29 -7.44 -0.55 -0.77
C VAL A 29 -6.75 0.37 -1.77
N THR A 30 -7.51 1.06 -2.63
CA THR A 30 -6.99 2.06 -3.57
C THR A 30 -6.40 3.27 -2.84
N SER A 31 -7.04 3.73 -1.77
CA SER A 31 -6.50 4.81 -0.93
C SER A 31 -5.18 4.40 -0.29
N MET A 32 -5.13 3.21 0.32
CA MET A 32 -3.90 2.65 0.89
C MET A 32 -2.79 2.53 -0.16
N GLN A 33 -3.09 2.02 -1.36
CA GLN A 33 -2.13 1.93 -2.46
C GLN A 33 -1.54 3.30 -2.80
N ARG A 34 -2.39 4.32 -2.93
CA ARG A 34 -1.97 5.69 -3.25
C ARG A 34 -1.09 6.28 -2.15
N GLU A 35 -1.46 6.08 -0.89
CA GLU A 35 -0.67 6.52 0.27
C GLU A 35 0.72 5.87 0.27
N CYS A 36 0.80 4.56 0.05
CA CYS A 36 2.05 3.83 -0.04
C CYS A 36 2.94 4.33 -1.18
N LEU A 37 2.40 4.51 -2.39
CA LEU A 37 3.15 5.03 -3.54
C LEU A 37 3.65 6.47 -3.29
N THR A 38 2.80 7.31 -2.73
CA THR A 38 3.13 8.71 -2.42
C THR A 38 4.25 8.78 -1.38
N ALA A 39 4.16 7.99 -0.32
CA ALA A 39 5.19 7.93 0.73
C ALA A 39 6.51 7.35 0.20
N ALA A 40 6.48 6.29 -0.60
CA ALA A 40 7.67 5.72 -1.22
C ALA A 40 8.38 6.73 -2.15
N ALA A 41 7.61 7.44 -2.97
CA ALA A 41 8.13 8.50 -3.84
C ALA A 41 8.74 9.66 -3.03
N ALA A 42 8.09 10.08 -1.95
CA ALA A 42 8.59 11.14 -1.08
C ALA A 42 9.92 10.74 -0.42
N ILE A 43 10.03 9.52 0.12
CA ILE A 43 11.26 9.01 0.72
C ILE A 43 12.40 8.98 -0.30
N ASN A 44 12.16 8.40 -1.48
CA ASN A 44 13.17 8.33 -2.53
C ASN A 44 13.60 9.72 -3.03
N THR A 45 12.67 10.67 -3.10
CA THR A 45 12.96 12.06 -3.49
C THR A 45 13.84 12.74 -2.43
N LEU A 46 13.55 12.55 -1.14
CA LEU A 46 14.35 13.12 -0.05
C LEU A 46 15.78 12.57 -0.06
N ILE A 47 15.96 11.26 -0.28
CA ILE A 47 17.28 10.65 -0.42
C ILE A 47 18.04 11.26 -1.61
N ALA A 48 17.38 11.41 -2.76
CA ALA A 48 17.98 11.98 -3.96
C ALA A 48 18.41 13.43 -3.76
N LEU A 49 17.55 14.28 -3.19
CA LEU A 49 17.85 15.70 -2.93
C LEU A 49 19.04 15.85 -1.99
N TYR A 50 19.10 15.07 -0.91
CA TYR A 50 20.22 15.14 0.04
C TYR A 50 21.56 14.78 -0.61
N SER A 51 21.54 13.81 -1.53
CA SER A 51 22.72 13.38 -2.29
C SER A 51 23.17 14.43 -3.31
N MET A 52 22.24 15.21 -3.87
CA MET A 52 22.54 16.26 -4.87
C MET A 52 23.20 17.51 -4.27
N ASP A 53 22.88 17.85 -3.02
CA ASP A 53 23.47 19.00 -2.31
C ASP A 53 24.89 18.72 -1.76
N GLY A 54 25.50 17.58 -2.13
CA GLY A 54 26.82 17.16 -1.64
C GLY A 54 26.80 16.67 -0.20
N GLY A 55 25.62 16.47 0.38
CA GLY A 55 25.44 15.83 1.68
C GLY A 55 25.50 14.31 1.56
N GLU A 56 26.18 13.66 2.50
CA GLU A 56 26.08 12.21 2.68
C GLU A 56 25.12 11.94 3.83
N LEU A 57 24.02 11.23 3.56
CA LEU A 57 23.21 10.67 4.64
C LEU A 57 24.07 9.67 5.42
N PRO A 58 23.98 9.67 6.77
CA PRO A 58 24.58 8.59 7.55
C PRO A 58 24.14 7.24 6.99
N ALA A 59 25.07 6.31 6.83
CA ALA A 59 24.80 5.03 6.16
C ALA A 59 23.60 4.26 6.77
N SER A 60 23.42 4.35 8.09
CA SER A 60 22.25 3.79 8.78
C SER A 60 20.93 4.44 8.34
N VAL A 61 20.89 5.76 8.24
CA VAL A 61 19.69 6.52 7.80
C VAL A 61 19.37 6.23 6.33
N ALA A 62 20.37 6.19 5.46
CA ALA A 62 20.17 5.85 4.05
C ALA A 62 19.63 4.42 3.89
N THR A 63 20.14 3.49 4.69
CA THR A 63 19.68 2.09 4.71
C THR A 63 18.24 2.00 5.19
N ASP A 64 17.90 2.61 6.33
CA ASP A 64 16.56 2.58 6.90
C ASP A 64 15.52 3.24 5.96
N ALA A 65 15.88 4.37 5.35
CA ALA A 65 15.02 5.06 4.39
C ALA A 65 14.81 4.22 3.12
N GLY A 66 15.88 3.59 2.60
CA GLY A 66 15.78 2.66 1.47
C GLY A 66 14.88 1.45 1.76
N TRP A 67 14.98 0.88 2.97
CA TRP A 67 14.08 -0.18 3.43
C TRP A 67 12.63 0.29 3.53
N ALA A 68 12.39 1.45 4.14
CA ALA A 68 11.05 2.02 4.26
C ALA A 68 10.41 2.26 2.88
N GLY A 69 11.14 2.85 1.94
CA GLY A 69 10.68 3.07 0.57
C GLY A 69 10.36 1.75 -0.15
N THR A 70 11.20 0.73 0.02
CA THR A 70 10.99 -0.60 -0.56
C THR A 70 9.75 -1.29 0.01
N LEU A 71 9.57 -1.28 1.34
CA LEU A 71 8.41 -1.88 2.00
C LEU A 71 7.10 -1.22 1.56
N LEU A 72 7.09 0.11 1.46
CA LEU A 72 5.92 0.85 0.97
C LEU A 72 5.61 0.51 -0.49
N ALA A 73 6.62 0.41 -1.35
CA ALA A 73 6.43 -0.04 -2.74
C ALA A 73 5.87 -1.48 -2.81
N SER A 74 6.37 -2.39 -1.96
CA SER A 74 5.85 -3.76 -1.86
C SER A 74 4.40 -3.81 -1.38
N LEU A 75 4.03 -2.98 -0.40
CA LEU A 75 2.64 -2.86 0.06
C LEU A 75 1.72 -2.31 -1.02
N ALA A 76 2.16 -1.31 -1.78
CA ALA A 76 1.40 -0.80 -2.92
C ALA A 76 1.23 -1.85 -4.04
N TYR A 77 2.25 -2.67 -4.29
CA TYR A 77 2.14 -3.79 -5.21
C TYR A 77 1.13 -4.82 -4.71
N GLU A 78 1.22 -5.21 -3.43
CA GLU A 78 0.27 -6.15 -2.85
C GLU A 78 -1.17 -5.61 -2.90
N ALA A 79 -1.40 -4.33 -2.63
CA ALA A 79 -2.71 -3.70 -2.81
C ALA A 79 -3.28 -3.89 -4.22
N THR A 80 -2.44 -3.92 -5.26
CA THR A 80 -2.84 -4.24 -6.64
C THR A 80 -3.41 -5.65 -6.76
N ASN A 81 -2.76 -6.64 -6.14
CA ASN A 81 -3.22 -8.03 -6.14
C ASN A 81 -4.58 -8.18 -5.43
N TRP A 82 -4.82 -7.36 -4.40
CA TRP A 82 -6.10 -7.32 -3.71
C TRP A 82 -7.21 -6.72 -4.56
N LEU A 83 -6.92 -5.62 -5.27
CA LEU A 83 -7.90 -5.03 -6.20
C LEU A 83 -8.30 -6.00 -7.30
N ASP A 84 -7.37 -6.82 -7.80
CA ASP A 84 -7.68 -7.88 -8.76
C ASP A 84 -8.62 -8.95 -8.16
N GLN A 85 -8.34 -9.43 -6.95
CA GLN A 85 -9.20 -10.39 -6.25
C GLN A 85 -10.61 -9.83 -5.98
N ILE A 86 -10.69 -8.57 -5.55
CA ILE A 86 -11.98 -7.90 -5.33
C ILE A 86 -12.75 -7.77 -6.64
N SER A 87 -12.07 -7.42 -7.74
CA SER A 87 -12.68 -7.33 -9.07
C SER A 87 -13.24 -8.69 -9.53
N VAL A 88 -12.50 -9.79 -9.29
CA VAL A 88 -12.98 -11.14 -9.56
C VAL A 88 -14.22 -11.47 -8.73
N ALA A 89 -14.20 -11.20 -7.42
CA ALA A 89 -15.32 -11.46 -6.52
C ALA A 89 -16.58 -10.65 -6.89
N ARG A 90 -16.43 -9.40 -7.36
CA ARG A 90 -17.54 -8.60 -7.89
C ARG A 90 -18.15 -9.19 -9.16
N THR A 91 -17.31 -9.79 -10.02
CA THR A 91 -17.74 -10.36 -11.30
C THR A 91 -18.37 -11.74 -11.11
N PHE A 92 -17.88 -12.50 -10.13
CA PHE A 92 -18.33 -13.86 -9.82
C PHE A 92 -18.66 -13.98 -8.33
N PRO A 93 -19.86 -13.56 -7.90
CA PRO A 93 -20.24 -13.57 -6.48
C PRO A 93 -20.20 -14.97 -5.86
N ASP A 94 -20.44 -16.01 -6.67
CA ASP A 94 -20.37 -17.42 -6.26
C ASP A 94 -18.94 -17.90 -5.95
N LEU A 95 -17.92 -17.12 -6.35
CA LEU A 95 -16.51 -17.37 -6.07
C LEU A 95 -15.96 -16.46 -4.96
N ASN A 96 -16.83 -15.70 -4.29
CA ASN A 96 -16.44 -14.94 -3.11
C ASN A 96 -15.97 -15.94 -2.02
N PRO A 97 -14.74 -15.81 -1.49
CA PRO A 97 -14.20 -16.73 -0.50
C PRO A 97 -15.03 -16.82 0.80
#